data_AF-A0A7S3M5C8-F1
#
_entry.id   AF-A0A7S3M5C8-F1
#
_cell.length_a   1.000
_cell.length_b   1.000
_cell.length_c   1.000
_cell.angle_alpha   90.00
_cell.angle_beta   90.00
_cell.angle_gamma   90.00
#
_symmetry.space_group_name_H-M   'P 1'
#
loop_
_entity.id
_entity.type
_entity.pdbx_description
1 polymer ?
#
loop_
_entity_poly.entity_id
_entity_poly.type
_entity_poly.pdbx_seq_one_letter_code
_entity_poly.pdbx_strand_id
1 'polypeptide(L)'
;PIDSVVAIMLVPLATSIVFRGIPFPVQIFSWAMTVAFIVCSAAFVRLDQSAVSLCIFVPTALFMLYEGERQNRMMFHLTDRMAFVLQENERLADETHANELRHMLGNVAHDLKTPLTAFITCMDMMGTTLDGFEVNSEKGIMTATEVQSNVTQLCDLLGSLKNASTFMTMAINRCVDFTRASKGMALIAHPETFNLRRAMNLPMRVITDMQS
;
A
#
# COMPACT_ATOMS: atom_id res chain seq x y z
N PRO A 1 -28.32 21.49 51.85
CA PRO A 1 -28.29 22.62 50.88
C PRO A 1 -26.93 22.84 50.19
N ILE A 2 -25.81 22.42 50.80
CA ILE A 2 -24.45 22.58 50.21
C ILE A 2 -24.23 21.60 49.04
N ASP A 3 -24.75 20.38 49.13
CA ASP A 3 -24.58 19.34 48.10
C ASP A 3 -25.15 19.75 46.73
N SER A 4 -26.25 20.51 46.73
CA SER A 4 -26.88 21.03 45.50
C SER A 4 -26.02 22.08 44.81
N VAL A 5 -25.29 22.91 45.56
CA VAL A 5 -24.39 23.93 45.01
C VAL A 5 -23.17 23.26 44.37
N VAL A 6 -22.61 22.25 45.02
CA VAL A 6 -21.48 21.46 44.48
C VAL A 6 -21.88 20.73 43.20
N ALA A 7 -23.08 20.12 43.16
CA ALA A 7 -23.58 19.47 41.94
C ALA A 7 -23.74 20.47 40.77
N ILE A 8 -24.26 21.67 41.04
CA ILE A 8 -24.39 22.73 40.02
C ILE A 8 -23.01 23.22 39.54
N MET A 9 -22.01 23.27 40.42
CA MET A 9 -20.63 23.64 40.05
C MET A 9 -19.91 22.58 39.20
N LEU A 10 -20.37 21.32 39.21
CA LEU A 10 -19.81 20.25 38.38
C LEU A 10 -20.34 20.27 36.93
N VAL A 11 -21.55 20.79 36.71
CA VAL A 11 -22.18 20.85 35.37
C VAL A 11 -21.29 21.57 34.34
N PRO A 12 -20.71 22.76 34.62
CA PRO A 12 -19.89 23.50 33.65
C PRO A 12 -18.59 22.78 33.31
N LEU A 13 -18.02 22.09 34.30
CA LEU A 13 -16.83 21.27 34.14
C LEU A 13 -17.13 20.05 33.26
N ALA A 14 -18.25 19.37 33.53
CA ALA A 14 -18.70 18.25 32.70
C ALA A 14 -19.02 18.69 31.27
N THR A 15 -19.72 19.82 31.07
CA THR A 15 -19.99 20.35 29.74
C THR A 15 -18.71 20.74 29.00
N SER A 16 -17.71 21.28 29.69
CA SER A 16 -16.42 21.61 29.05
C SER A 16 -15.65 20.38 28.57
N ILE A 17 -15.85 19.23 29.24
CA ILE A 17 -15.26 17.95 28.83
C ILE A 17 -16.04 17.34 27.66
N VAL A 18 -17.37 17.38 27.71
CA VAL A 18 -18.26 16.80 26.68
C VAL A 18 -18.17 17.57 25.36
N PHE A 19 -18.02 18.89 25.42
CA PHE A 19 -18.00 19.75 24.23
C PHE A 19 -16.59 20.03 23.68
N ARG A 20 -15.70 19.03 23.72
CA ARG A 20 -14.41 19.05 23.00
C ARG A 20 -14.64 19.12 21.48
N GLY A 21 -14.75 20.33 20.94
CA GLY A 21 -15.00 20.56 19.52
C GLY A 21 -15.83 21.82 19.23
N ILE A 22 -16.43 22.43 20.25
CA ILE A 22 -17.09 23.73 20.11
C ILE A 22 -16.03 24.84 19.94
N PRO A 23 -16.26 25.83 19.07
CA PRO A 23 -15.36 26.97 18.91
C PRO A 23 -15.16 27.73 20.24
N PHE A 24 -13.91 28.08 20.54
CA PHE A 24 -13.50 28.71 21.80
C PHE A 24 -14.35 29.93 22.24
N PRO A 25 -14.79 30.84 21.34
CA PRO A 25 -15.66 31.95 21.72
C PRO A 25 -17.00 31.49 22.34
N VAL A 26 -17.58 30.42 21.83
CA VAL A 26 -18.85 29.86 22.34
C VAL A 26 -18.62 29.20 23.71
N GLN A 27 -17.47 28.56 23.90
CA GLN A 27 -17.08 27.98 25.19
C GLN A 27 -16.89 29.06 26.26
N ILE A 28 -16.19 30.15 25.94
CA ILE A 28 -16.05 31.31 26.85
C ILE A 28 -17.42 31.90 27.18
N PHE A 29 -18.27 32.11 26.16
CA PHE A 29 -19.61 32.68 26.37
C PHE A 29 -20.47 31.80 27.29
N SER A 30 -20.50 30.49 27.05
CA SER A 30 -21.21 29.53 27.89
C SER A 30 -20.68 29.51 29.33
N TRP A 31 -19.35 29.54 29.49
CA TRP A 31 -18.72 29.62 30.80
C TRP A 31 -19.08 30.92 31.53
N ALA A 32 -18.98 32.07 30.85
CA ALA A 32 -19.30 33.38 31.42
C ALA A 32 -20.76 33.47 31.87
N MET A 33 -21.68 32.96 31.04
CA MET A 33 -23.09 32.82 31.39
C MET A 33 -23.29 31.96 32.63
N THR A 34 -22.55 30.86 32.75
CA THR A 34 -22.68 29.97 33.92
C THR A 34 -22.13 30.60 35.19
N VAL A 35 -20.96 31.26 35.12
CA VAL A 35 -20.39 31.99 36.25
C VAL A 35 -21.33 33.11 36.69
N ALA A 36 -21.89 33.87 35.75
CA ALA A 36 -22.87 34.91 36.06
C ALA A 36 -24.11 34.34 36.79
N PHE A 37 -24.63 33.20 36.32
CA PHE A 37 -25.77 32.55 36.96
C PHE A 37 -25.44 32.06 38.38
N ILE A 38 -24.25 31.50 38.60
CA ILE A 38 -23.77 31.07 39.93
C ILE A 38 -23.63 32.27 40.86
N VAL A 39 -23.03 33.38 40.39
CA VAL A 39 -22.87 34.62 41.18
C VAL A 39 -24.24 35.22 41.54
N CYS A 40 -25.16 35.32 40.59
CA CYS A 40 -26.52 35.81 40.85
C CYS A 40 -27.23 34.92 41.89
N SER A 41 -27.15 33.60 41.73
CA SER A 41 -27.75 32.64 42.68
C SER A 41 -27.15 32.77 44.09
N ALA A 42 -25.83 32.92 44.20
CA ALA A 42 -25.15 33.13 45.47
C ALA A 42 -25.56 34.44 46.15
N ALA A 43 -25.71 35.53 45.38
CA ALA A 43 -26.14 36.83 45.89
C ALA A 43 -27.56 36.80 46.46
N PHE A 44 -28.48 36.05 45.84
CA PHE A 44 -29.86 35.92 46.31
C PHE A 44 -29.98 35.15 47.64
N VAL A 45 -29.11 34.15 47.88
CA VAL A 45 -29.23 33.26 49.04
C VAL A 45 -28.50 33.80 50.29
N ARG A 46 -27.77 34.92 50.20
CA ARG A 46 -27.05 35.58 51.33
C ARG A 46 -26.23 34.60 52.18
N LEU A 47 -25.53 33.68 51.53
CA LEU A 47 -24.65 32.71 52.19
C LEU A 47 -23.23 33.28 52.30
N ASP A 48 -22.81 33.71 53.49
CA ASP A 48 -21.43 34.16 53.74
C ASP A 48 -20.38 33.09 53.37
N GLN A 49 -20.74 31.80 53.49
CA GLN A 49 -19.88 30.68 53.11
C GLN A 49 -19.73 30.50 51.59
N SER A 50 -20.60 31.09 50.77
CA SER A 50 -20.55 30.93 49.30
C SER A 50 -19.38 31.70 48.67
N ALA A 51 -18.95 32.81 49.28
CA ALA A 51 -17.87 33.65 48.77
C ALA A 51 -16.54 32.89 48.67
N VAL A 52 -16.20 32.10 49.71
CA VAL A 52 -14.97 31.28 49.72
C VAL A 52 -14.99 30.23 48.60
N SER A 53 -16.13 29.55 48.41
CA SER A 53 -16.27 28.55 47.35
C SER A 53 -16.14 29.17 45.95
N LEU A 54 -16.65 30.38 45.76
CA LEU A 54 -16.61 31.10 44.49
C LEU A 54 -15.18 31.58 44.16
N CYS A 55 -14.44 32.04 45.18
CA CYS A 55 -13.03 32.41 45.06
C CYS A 55 -12.12 31.24 44.67
N ILE A 56 -12.48 29.99 45.00
CA ILE A 56 -11.74 28.79 44.57
C ILE A 56 -12.23 28.34 43.19
N PHE A 57 -13.55 28.35 42.96
CA PHE A 57 -14.16 27.88 41.72
C PHE A 57 -13.70 28.67 40.50
N VAL A 58 -13.69 30.01 40.58
CA VAL A 58 -13.36 30.86 39.43
C VAL A 58 -11.93 30.60 38.91
N PRO A 59 -10.87 30.61 39.75
CA PRO A 59 -9.52 30.26 39.31
C PRO A 59 -9.41 28.83 38.75
N THR A 60 -10.02 27.84 39.40
CA THR A 60 -9.99 26.45 38.91
C THR A 60 -10.67 26.33 37.54
N ALA A 61 -11.79 27.01 37.35
CA ALA A 61 -12.50 26.98 36.07
C ALA A 61 -11.73 27.72 34.96
N LEU A 62 -11.09 28.85 35.27
CA LEU A 62 -10.19 29.55 34.34
C LEU A 62 -8.98 28.69 33.96
N PHE A 63 -8.38 27.99 34.92
CA PHE A 63 -7.29 27.05 34.68
C PHE A 63 -7.72 25.91 33.75
N MET A 64 -8.91 25.33 33.98
CA MET A 64 -9.47 24.28 33.11
C MET A 64 -9.77 24.78 31.70
N LEU A 65 -10.28 26.01 31.54
CA LEU A 65 -10.47 26.63 30.23
C LEU A 65 -9.15 26.83 29.49
N TYR A 66 -8.12 27.31 30.20
CA TYR A 66 -6.79 27.51 29.64
C TYR A 66 -6.16 26.19 29.17
N GLU A 67 -6.19 25.15 30.00
CA GLU A 67 -5.71 23.81 29.61
C GLU A 67 -6.53 23.23 28.45
N GLY A 68 -7.85 23.46 28.42
CA GLY A 68 -8.71 23.07 27.30
C GLY A 68 -8.30 23.73 25.98
N GLU A 69 -8.03 25.03 25.99
CA GLU A 69 -7.57 25.75 24.81
C GLU A 69 -6.19 25.24 24.34
N ARG A 70 -5.27 25.04 25.29
CA ARG A 70 -3.93 24.49 25.04
C ARG A 70 -4.01 23.11 24.38
N GLN A 71 -4.87 22.22 24.89
CA GLN A 71 -5.10 20.89 24.32
C GLN A 71 -5.69 20.97 22.90
N ASN A 72 -6.66 21.86 22.67
CA ASN A 72 -7.26 22.04 21.35
C ASN A 72 -6.24 22.50 20.31
N ARG A 73 -5.38 23.48 20.65
CA ARG A 73 -4.29 23.93 19.76
C ARG A 73 -3.29 22.80 19.47
N MET A 74 -2.92 22.01 20.49
CA MET A 74 -2.03 20.87 20.31
C MET A 74 -2.65 19.79 19.40
N MET A 75 -3.94 19.48 19.60
CA MET A 75 -4.66 18.51 18.77
C MET A 75 -4.74 18.95 17.31
N PHE A 76 -4.96 20.25 17.07
CA PHE A 76 -4.96 20.81 15.73
C PHE A 76 -3.62 20.58 15.03
N HIS A 77 -2.49 20.92 15.68
CA HIS A 77 -1.16 20.67 15.12
C HIS A 77 -0.84 19.19 14.92
N LEU A 78 -1.33 18.33 15.82
CA LEU A 78 -1.14 16.88 15.69
C LEU A 78 -1.91 16.34 14.49
N THR A 79 -3.14 16.80 14.28
CA THR A 79 -3.98 16.41 13.14
C THR A 79 -3.36 16.85 11.82
N ASP A 80 -2.84 18.08 11.77
CA ASP A 80 -2.13 18.62 10.60
C ASP A 80 -0.87 17.80 10.28
N ARG A 81 -0.04 17.50 11.29
CA ARG A 81 1.11 16.62 11.12
C ARG A 81 0.74 15.22 10.68
N MET A 82 -0.34 14.66 11.21
CA MET A 82 -0.82 13.33 10.81
C MET A 82 -1.29 13.33 9.36
N ALA A 83 -2.01 14.36 8.92
CA ALA A 83 -2.42 14.51 7.53
C ALA A 83 -1.21 14.61 6.59
N PHE A 84 -0.20 15.40 6.97
CA PHE A 84 1.05 15.50 6.22
C PHE A 84 1.78 14.15 6.12
N VAL A 85 1.92 13.43 7.25
CA VAL A 85 2.58 12.11 7.26
C VAL A 85 1.80 11.08 6.44
N LEU A 86 0.47 11.10 6.48
CA LEU A 86 -0.35 10.22 5.64
C LEU A 86 -0.14 10.49 4.16
N GLN A 87 -0.13 11.77 3.75
CA GLN A 87 0.12 12.16 2.37
C GLN A 87 1.52 11.76 1.90
N GLU A 88 2.54 11.95 2.75
CA GLU A 88 3.91 11.55 2.41
C GLU A 88 4.07 10.03 2.33
N ASN A 89 3.40 9.27 3.20
CA ASN A 89 3.38 7.82 3.12
C ASN A 89 2.70 7.32 1.84
N GLU A 90 1.60 7.96 1.41
CA GLU A 90 0.95 7.64 0.13
C GLU A 90 1.89 7.91 -1.04
N ARG A 91 2.58 9.06 -1.04
CA ARG A 91 3.59 9.40 -2.06
C ARG A 91 4.73 8.39 -2.11
N LEU A 92 5.25 7.99 -0.95
CA LEU A 92 6.31 6.98 -0.87
C LEU A 92 5.82 5.59 -1.31
N ALA A 93 4.58 5.22 -1.00
CA ALA A 93 3.98 3.99 -1.47
C ALA A 93 3.91 3.96 -3.00
N ASP A 94 3.47 5.04 -3.64
CA ASP A 94 3.45 5.17 -5.10
C ASP A 94 4.85 5.10 -5.72
N GLU A 95 5.85 5.75 -5.10
CA GLU A 95 7.25 5.69 -5.58
C GLU A 95 7.83 4.29 -5.46
N THR A 96 7.57 3.58 -4.35
CA THR A 96 8.01 2.19 -4.18
C THR A 96 7.37 1.27 -5.21
N HIS A 97 6.07 1.41 -5.45
CA HIS A 97 5.35 0.66 -6.47
C HIS A 97 5.91 0.91 -7.87
N ALA A 98 6.17 2.17 -8.23
CA ALA A 98 6.77 2.53 -9.51
C ALA A 98 8.17 1.94 -9.68
N ASN A 99 8.99 1.92 -8.62
CA ASN A 99 10.33 1.33 -8.65
C ASN A 99 10.29 -0.20 -8.75
N GLU A 100 9.37 -0.86 -8.05
CA GLU A 100 9.14 -2.30 -8.20
C GLU A 100 8.75 -2.66 -9.64
N LEU A 101 7.80 -1.93 -10.23
CA LEU A 101 7.40 -2.08 -11.63
C LEU A 101 8.58 -1.94 -12.60
N ARG A 102 9.44 -0.93 -12.40
CA ARG A 102 10.64 -0.74 -13.23
C ARG A 102 11.61 -1.91 -13.12
N HIS A 103 11.86 -2.39 -11.90
CA HIS A 103 12.78 -3.50 -11.69
C HIS A 103 12.28 -4.77 -12.38
N MET A 104 10.99 -5.06 -12.28
CA MET A 104 10.40 -6.23 -12.95
C MET A 104 10.39 -6.12 -14.46
N LEU A 105 10.07 -4.94 -14.99
CA LEU A 105 10.13 -4.72 -16.44
C LEU A 105 11.56 -4.89 -16.96
N GLY A 106 12.55 -4.47 -16.17
CA GLY A 106 13.97 -4.76 -16.43
C GLY A 106 14.27 -6.26 -16.47
N ASN A 107 13.75 -7.03 -15.51
CA ASN A 107 13.93 -8.49 -15.47
C ASN A 107 13.26 -9.18 -16.66
N VAL A 108 12.03 -8.77 -17.03
CA VAL A 108 11.33 -9.30 -18.20
C VAL A 108 12.07 -8.95 -19.50
N ALA A 109 12.55 -7.71 -19.64
CA ALA A 109 13.34 -7.31 -20.79
C ALA A 109 14.64 -8.11 -20.91
N HIS A 110 15.29 -8.39 -19.78
CA HIS A 110 16.46 -9.26 -19.72
C HIS A 110 16.12 -10.69 -20.15
N ASP A 111 15.03 -11.27 -19.61
CA ASP A 111 14.59 -12.62 -19.93
C ASP A 111 14.16 -12.76 -21.40
N LEU A 112 13.64 -11.70 -22.02
CA LEU A 112 13.28 -11.66 -23.44
C LEU A 112 14.49 -11.46 -24.36
N LYS A 113 15.60 -10.89 -23.88
CA LYS A 113 16.79 -10.66 -24.69
C LYS A 113 17.38 -11.97 -25.23
N THR A 114 17.47 -13.00 -24.39
CA THR A 114 18.02 -14.31 -24.73
C THR A 114 17.23 -15.04 -25.83
N PRO A 115 15.91 -15.27 -25.70
CA PRO A 115 15.13 -15.94 -26.75
C PRO A 115 15.04 -15.11 -28.03
N LEU A 116 15.06 -13.77 -27.95
CA LEU A 116 15.05 -12.89 -29.12
C LEU A 116 16.38 -12.95 -29.87
N THR A 117 17.51 -13.03 -29.15
CA THR A 117 18.82 -13.28 -29.76
C THR A 117 18.86 -14.64 -30.44
N ALA A 118 18.40 -15.69 -29.76
CA ALA A 118 18.32 -17.04 -30.32
C ALA A 118 17.41 -17.11 -31.56
N PHE A 119 16.30 -16.37 -31.54
CA PHE A 119 15.39 -16.24 -32.67
C PHE A 119 16.06 -15.59 -33.89
N ILE A 120 16.77 -14.47 -33.70
CA ILE A 120 17.53 -13.79 -34.78
C ILE A 120 18.57 -14.74 -35.36
N THR A 121 19.40 -15.36 -34.52
CA THR A 121 20.42 -16.33 -34.98
C THR A 121 19.79 -17.51 -35.72
N CYS A 122 18.63 -18.00 -35.28
CA CYS A 122 17.90 -19.06 -35.95
C CYS A 122 17.40 -18.62 -37.35
N MET A 123 16.90 -17.39 -37.47
CA MET A 123 16.51 -16.83 -38.76
C MET A 123 17.69 -16.65 -39.71
N ASP A 124 18.84 -16.19 -39.22
CA ASP A 124 20.06 -16.05 -40.03
C ASP A 124 20.55 -17.41 -40.55
N MET A 125 20.55 -18.45 -39.71
CA MET A 125 20.88 -19.81 -40.12
C MET A 125 19.88 -20.36 -41.15
N MET A 126 18.60 -20.06 -40.99
CA MET A 126 17.58 -20.46 -41.96
C MET A 126 17.78 -19.78 -43.32
N GLY A 127 18.14 -18.49 -43.33
CA GLY A 127 18.48 -17.73 -44.54
C GLY A 127 19.67 -18.33 -45.29
N THR A 128 20.77 -18.61 -44.58
CA THR A 128 21.96 -19.23 -45.22
C THR A 128 21.69 -20.64 -45.75
N THR A 129 20.82 -21.41 -45.08
CA THR A 129 20.39 -22.74 -45.55
C THR A 129 19.57 -22.63 -46.83
N LEU A 130 18.69 -21.63 -46.94
CA LEU A 130 17.89 -21.35 -48.13
C LEU A 130 18.75 -20.85 -49.30
N ASP A 131 19.66 -19.90 -49.05
CA ASP A 131 20.59 -19.40 -50.07
C ASP A 131 21.46 -20.54 -50.64
N GLY A 132 21.94 -21.44 -49.77
CA GLY A 132 22.67 -22.64 -50.18
C GLY A 132 21.82 -23.61 -51.00
N PHE A 133 20.51 -23.65 -50.75
CA PHE A 133 19.56 -24.45 -51.52
C PHE A 133 19.38 -23.89 -52.94
N GLU A 134 19.25 -22.57 -53.07
CA GLU A 134 19.06 -21.88 -54.35
C GLU A 134 20.28 -22.08 -55.27
N VAL A 135 21.50 -21.89 -54.73
CA VAL A 135 22.76 -22.09 -55.48
C VAL A 135 22.94 -23.55 -55.95
N ASN A 136 22.55 -24.52 -55.12
CA ASN A 136 22.67 -25.93 -55.48
C ASN A 136 21.57 -26.37 -56.47
N SER A 137 20.40 -25.75 -56.39
CA SER A 137 19.31 -25.96 -57.35
C SER A 137 19.68 -25.44 -58.75
N GLU A 138 20.31 -24.27 -58.87
CA GLU A 138 20.75 -23.71 -60.16
C GLU A 138 21.80 -24.57 -60.86
N LYS A 139 22.65 -25.28 -60.10
CA LYS A 139 23.69 -26.16 -60.64
C LYS A 139 23.17 -27.51 -61.12
N GLY A 140 21.90 -27.86 -60.88
CA GLY A 140 21.28 -29.11 -61.33
C GLY A 140 21.86 -30.38 -60.72
N ILE A 141 22.71 -30.27 -59.70
CA ILE A 141 23.35 -31.38 -59.00
C ILE A 141 22.86 -31.33 -57.55
N MET A 142 21.62 -31.75 -57.34
CA MET A 142 21.10 -31.90 -55.98
C MET A 142 20.56 -33.31 -55.83
N THR A 143 21.24 -34.10 -55.00
CA THR A 143 20.80 -35.47 -54.73
C THR A 143 19.58 -35.44 -53.81
N ALA A 144 18.66 -36.41 -53.96
CA ALA A 144 17.47 -36.52 -53.11
C ALA A 144 17.84 -36.61 -51.61
N THR A 145 19.01 -37.17 -51.30
CA THR A 145 19.57 -37.24 -49.94
C THR A 145 19.97 -35.88 -49.37
N GLU A 146 20.54 -34.98 -50.16
CA GLU A 146 20.91 -33.62 -49.72
C GLU A 146 19.67 -32.76 -49.48
N VAL A 147 18.68 -32.86 -50.38
CA VAL A 147 17.37 -32.22 -50.20
C VAL A 147 16.73 -32.65 -48.88
N GLN A 148 16.71 -33.95 -48.60
CA GLN A 148 16.13 -34.49 -47.38
C GLN A 148 16.87 -34.00 -46.12
N SER A 149 18.21 -33.93 -46.17
CA SER A 149 19.02 -33.41 -45.06
C SER A 149 18.70 -31.95 -44.76
N ASN A 150 18.66 -31.10 -45.78
CA ASN A 150 18.38 -29.67 -45.63
C ASN A 150 16.96 -29.41 -45.14
N VAL A 151 15.97 -30.16 -45.64
CA VAL A 151 14.59 -30.09 -45.14
C VAL A 151 14.51 -30.47 -43.66
N THR A 152 15.26 -31.51 -43.25
CA THR A 152 15.31 -31.92 -41.84
C THR A 152 15.92 -30.82 -40.96
N GLN A 153 17.01 -30.19 -41.40
CA GLN A 153 17.63 -29.06 -40.71
C GLN A 153 16.68 -27.85 -40.59
N LEU A 154 15.93 -27.53 -41.65
CA LEU A 154 14.91 -26.48 -41.61
C LEU A 154 13.79 -26.80 -40.61
N CYS A 155 13.36 -28.06 -40.54
CA CYS A 155 12.36 -28.48 -39.55
C CYS A 155 12.87 -28.31 -38.10
N ASP A 156 14.15 -28.61 -37.83
CA ASP A 156 14.75 -28.45 -36.51
C ASP A 156 14.90 -26.96 -36.11
N LEU A 157 15.27 -26.11 -37.07
CA LEU A 157 15.32 -24.66 -36.90
C LEU A 157 13.92 -24.09 -36.60
N LEU A 158 12.90 -24.50 -37.35
CA LEU A 158 11.51 -24.11 -37.11
C LEU A 158 11.01 -24.57 -35.73
N GLY A 159 11.41 -25.77 -35.29
CA GLY A 159 11.13 -26.27 -33.94
C GLY A 159 11.74 -25.39 -32.85
N SER A 160 13.00 -24.99 -33.04
CA SER A 160 13.72 -24.09 -32.12
C SER A 160 13.07 -22.70 -32.08
N LEU A 161 12.65 -22.17 -33.22
CA LEU A 161 11.93 -20.90 -33.35
C LEU A 161 10.60 -20.92 -32.58
N LYS A 162 9.84 -22.02 -32.72
CA LYS A 162 8.57 -22.23 -32.01
C LYS A 162 8.76 -22.26 -30.49
N ASN A 163 9.83 -22.92 -30.02
CA ASN A 163 10.16 -22.97 -28.59
C ASN A 163 10.52 -21.57 -28.05
N ALA A 164 11.33 -20.79 -28.78
CA ALA A 164 11.66 -19.41 -28.42
C ALA A 164 10.41 -18.52 -28.35
N SER A 165 9.50 -18.64 -29.33
CA SER A 165 8.21 -17.91 -29.35
C SER A 165 7.31 -18.28 -28.15
N THR A 166 7.25 -19.56 -27.81
CA THR A 166 6.49 -20.06 -26.65
C THR A 166 7.04 -19.49 -25.34
N PHE A 167 8.37 -19.47 -25.19
CA PHE A 167 9.03 -18.88 -24.02
C PHE A 167 8.75 -17.36 -23.92
N MET A 168 8.89 -16.61 -25.02
CA MET A 168 8.58 -15.17 -25.04
C MET A 168 7.13 -14.90 -24.62
N THR A 169 6.18 -15.70 -25.11
CA THR A 169 4.76 -15.59 -24.74
C THR A 169 4.54 -15.86 -23.25
N MET A 170 5.21 -16.87 -22.67
CA MET A 170 5.15 -17.14 -21.23
C MET A 170 5.70 -15.96 -20.41
N ALA A 171 6.85 -15.41 -20.79
CA ALA A 171 7.47 -14.27 -20.10
C ALA A 171 6.59 -13.02 -20.15
N ILE A 172 5.97 -12.75 -21.30
CA ILE A 172 5.01 -11.64 -21.47
C ILE A 172 3.77 -11.86 -20.60
N ASN A 173 3.16 -13.05 -20.64
CA ASN A 173 1.97 -13.35 -19.83
C ASN A 173 2.25 -13.21 -18.33
N ARG A 174 3.42 -13.67 -17.87
CA ARG A 174 3.85 -13.47 -16.47
C ARG A 174 3.97 -12.00 -16.10
N CYS A 175 4.46 -11.15 -17.00
CA CYS A 175 4.53 -9.69 -16.80
C CYS A 175 3.14 -9.04 -16.73
N VAL A 176 2.21 -9.49 -17.59
CA VAL A 176 0.83 -8.99 -17.63
C VAL A 176 0.07 -9.40 -16.36
N ASP A 177 0.17 -10.66 -15.95
CA ASP A 177 -0.48 -11.16 -14.73
C ASP A 177 0.02 -10.43 -13.49
N PHE A 178 1.33 -10.17 -13.42
CA PHE A 178 1.89 -9.38 -12.33
C PHE A 178 1.33 -7.95 -12.34
N THR A 179 1.37 -7.25 -13.48
CA THR A 179 0.84 -5.88 -13.59
C THR A 179 -0.64 -5.80 -13.20
N ARG A 180 -1.42 -6.84 -13.49
CA ARG A 180 -2.82 -6.96 -13.05
C ARG A 180 -2.94 -7.15 -11.55
N ALA A 181 -2.13 -8.03 -10.95
CA ALA A 181 -2.12 -8.26 -9.51
C ALA A 181 -1.66 -7.01 -8.72
N SER A 182 -0.70 -6.25 -9.26
CA SER A 182 -0.17 -5.04 -8.63
C SER A 182 -1.12 -3.84 -8.65
N LYS A 183 -2.19 -3.88 -9.44
CA LYS A 183 -3.12 -2.75 -9.63
C LYS A 183 -4.22 -2.64 -8.56
N GLY A 184 -4.18 -3.37 -7.44
CA GLY A 184 -5.20 -3.16 -6.42
C GLY A 184 -5.22 -4.07 -5.19
N MET A 185 -4.31 -5.02 -5.04
CA MET A 185 -4.15 -5.73 -3.77
C MET A 185 -2.67 -5.79 -3.42
N ALA A 186 -2.25 -4.92 -2.50
CA ALA A 186 -1.14 -5.26 -1.63
C ALA A 186 -1.54 -6.58 -0.96
N LEU A 187 -0.92 -7.68 -1.37
CA LEU A 187 -1.07 -8.96 -0.70
C LEU A 187 -0.45 -8.80 0.69
N ILE A 188 -1.24 -8.34 1.65
CA ILE A 188 -0.87 -8.34 3.06
C ILE A 188 -0.68 -9.81 3.41
N ALA A 189 0.55 -10.19 3.70
CA ALA A 189 0.90 -11.56 4.07
C ALA A 189 0.24 -11.88 5.42
N HIS A 190 -0.97 -12.44 5.37
CA HIS A 190 -1.60 -13.01 6.53
C HIS A 190 -0.95 -14.37 6.81
N PRO A 191 -0.43 -14.63 8.02
CA PRO A 191 0.16 -15.93 8.37
C PRO A 191 -0.84 -17.09 8.21
N GLU A 192 -2.14 -16.78 8.15
CA GLU A 192 -3.24 -17.72 7.95
C GLU A 192 -3.34 -18.25 6.51
N THR A 193 -2.84 -17.52 5.51
CA THR A 193 -2.90 -17.95 4.10
C THR A 193 -1.73 -18.87 3.71
N PHE A 194 -0.70 -18.98 4.54
CA PHE A 194 0.42 -19.89 4.31
C PHE A 194 0.10 -21.30 4.80
N ASN A 195 -0.41 -22.15 3.91
CA ASN A 195 -0.60 -23.56 4.22
C ASN A 195 0.74 -24.32 4.21
N LEU A 196 1.42 -24.30 5.36
CA LEU A 196 2.74 -24.90 5.57
C LEU A 196 2.77 -26.38 5.18
N ARG A 197 1.67 -27.11 5.39
CA ARG A 197 1.53 -28.52 4.98
C ARG A 197 1.56 -28.67 3.45
N ARG A 198 0.92 -27.78 2.70
CA ARG A 198 0.94 -27.82 1.23
C ARG A 198 2.30 -27.42 0.67
N ALA A 199 2.95 -26.43 1.28
CA ALA A 199 4.29 -25.98 0.90
C ALA A 199 5.36 -27.07 1.15
N MET A 200 5.24 -27.81 2.25
CA MET A 200 6.13 -28.92 2.61
C MET A 200 5.91 -30.20 1.79
N ASN A 201 4.75 -30.35 1.13
CA ASN A 201 4.38 -31.60 0.48
C ASN A 201 5.29 -31.92 -0.71
N LEU A 202 5.67 -30.90 -1.51
CA LEU A 202 6.55 -31.08 -2.66
C LEU A 202 7.97 -31.54 -2.26
N PRO A 203 8.70 -30.87 -1.35
CA PRO A 203 10.02 -31.34 -0.93
C PRO A 203 9.98 -32.69 -0.23
N MET A 204 8.94 -32.98 0.57
CA MET A 204 8.78 -34.32 1.18
C MET A 204 8.63 -35.41 0.13
N ARG A 205 7.88 -35.15 -0.94
CA ARG A 205 7.71 -36.11 -2.05
C ARG A 205 9.03 -36.38 -2.76
N VAL A 206 9.79 -35.33 -3.06
CA VAL A 206 11.12 -35.45 -3.69
C VAL A 206 12.09 -36.25 -2.81
N ILE A 207 12.10 -36.02 -1.50
CA ILE A 207 12.94 -36.78 -0.56
C ILE A 207 12.53 -38.26 -0.53
N THR A 208 11.23 -38.55 -0.59
CA THR A 208 10.72 -39.92 -0.59
C THR A 208 11.10 -40.64 -1.89
N ASP A 209 10.97 -39.96 -3.03
CA ASP A 209 11.34 -40.51 -4.35
C ASP A 209 12.86 -40.70 -4.51
N MET A 210 13.69 -39.96 -3.76
CA MET A 210 15.15 -40.16 -3.74
C MET A 210 15.60 -41.34 -2.87
N GLN A 211 14.73 -41.85 -2.00
CA GLN A 211 15.03 -42.98 -1.10
C GLN A 211 14.57 -44.33 -1.65
N SER A 212 13.79 -44.33 -2.74
CA SER A 212 13.37 -45.51 -3.51
C SER A 212 14.31 -45.79 -4.67
#